data_AF-A0A8H9G6N6-F1
#
_entry.id   AF-A0A8H9G6N6-F1
#
_cell.length_a   1.000
_cell.length_b   1.000
_cell.length_c   1.000
_cell.angle_alpha   90.00
_cell.angle_beta   90.00
_cell.angle_gamma   90.00
#
_symmetry.space_group_name_H-M   'P 1'
#
loop_
_entity.id
_entity.type
_entity.pdbx_description
1 polymer ?
#
loop_
_entity_poly.entity_id
_entity_poly.type
_entity_poly.pdbx_seq_one_letter_code
_entity_poly.pdbx_strand_id
1 'polypeptide(L)'
;MHLREIDAAGWLRATGAAVSGGFTAAVFSTRFTGSVTVVVLVGVATAVGLVVLVVAAWAGGGGYAAHRALRTWVRGGSEPGGVRRDRKLRFLRDIVDRTGWHLWLGAALAVVFGATAVADLVGDHDVGGALLTGSSAVLWAVLTVRGIVVDRPHRERAQLLYAELVMVERPTETPDA
;
A
#
# COMPACT_ATOMS: atom_id res chain seq x y z
N MET A 1 -0.24 19.39 7.25
CA MET A 1 -0.48 18.19 8.06
C MET A 1 0.52 18.24 9.20
N HIS A 2 0.07 18.31 10.44
CA HIS A 2 0.99 18.25 11.58
C HIS A 2 1.29 16.78 11.90
N LEU A 3 2.54 16.44 12.23
CA LEU A 3 2.95 15.07 12.62
C LEU A 3 2.08 14.47 13.76
N ARG A 4 1.39 15.34 14.51
CA ARG A 4 0.42 14.98 15.57
C ARG A 4 -0.86 14.29 15.07
N GLU A 5 -1.14 14.31 13.76
CA GLU A 5 -2.33 13.67 13.17
C GLU A 5 -2.12 12.17 12.83
N ILE A 6 -0.92 11.64 13.06
CA ILE A 6 -0.61 10.20 12.92
C ILE A 6 -0.81 9.55 14.29
N ASP A 7 -1.83 8.69 14.39
CA ASP A 7 -2.08 7.93 15.62
C ASP A 7 -1.00 6.84 15.86
N ALA A 8 -0.97 6.26 17.06
CA ALA A 8 0.00 5.22 17.41
C ALA A 8 -0.05 4.00 16.46
N ALA A 9 -1.23 3.69 15.90
CA ALA A 9 -1.41 2.62 14.93
C ALA A 9 -0.80 2.96 13.56
N GLY A 10 -0.87 4.22 13.14
CA GLY A 10 -0.17 4.75 11.97
C GLY A 10 1.33 4.63 12.14
N TRP A 11 1.88 5.08 13.29
CA TRP A 11 3.30 4.92 13.58
C TRP A 11 3.77 3.47 13.59
N LEU A 12 3.01 2.57 14.22
CA LEU A 12 3.34 1.14 14.23
C LEU A 12 3.44 0.56 12.80
N ARG A 13 2.55 0.96 11.90
CA ARG A 13 2.60 0.53 10.49
C ARG A 13 3.78 1.14 9.72
N ALA A 14 4.09 2.41 9.95
CA ALA A 14 5.24 3.07 9.34
C ALA A 14 6.54 2.38 9.81
N THR A 15 6.68 2.13 11.11
CA THR A 15 7.82 1.41 11.68
C THR A 15 7.92 -0.01 11.13
N GLY A 16 6.80 -0.74 11.05
CA GLY A 16 6.78 -2.08 10.46
C GLY A 16 7.26 -2.09 9.01
N ALA A 17 6.81 -1.14 8.19
CA ALA A 17 7.25 -0.97 6.80
C ALA A 17 8.74 -0.57 6.72
N ALA A 18 9.20 0.30 7.62
CA ALA A 18 10.59 0.75 7.67
C ALA A 18 11.54 -0.40 8.03
N VAL A 19 11.20 -1.20 9.03
CA VAL A 19 12.00 -2.35 9.49
C VAL A 19 12.06 -3.41 8.39
N SER A 20 10.92 -3.76 7.80
CA SER A 20 10.87 -4.77 6.73
C SER A 20 11.62 -4.33 5.48
N GLY A 21 11.40 -3.11 5.00
CA GLY A 21 12.11 -2.60 3.83
C GLY A 21 13.60 -2.34 4.08
N GLY A 22 13.98 -1.86 5.27
CA GLY A 22 15.37 -1.71 5.66
C GLY A 22 16.09 -3.05 5.76
N PHE A 23 15.43 -4.08 6.29
CA PHE A 23 15.95 -5.44 6.33
C PHE A 23 16.15 -6.02 4.92
N THR A 24 15.14 -5.92 4.04
CA THR A 24 15.27 -6.38 2.64
C THR A 24 16.40 -5.66 1.92
N ALA A 25 16.54 -4.33 2.10
CA ALA A 25 17.62 -3.56 1.49
C ALA A 25 19.00 -3.95 2.04
N ALA A 26 19.11 -4.21 3.34
CA ALA A 26 20.33 -4.71 3.95
C ALA A 26 20.72 -6.08 3.36
N VAL A 27 19.79 -7.03 3.30
CA VAL A 27 20.01 -8.37 2.69
C VAL A 27 20.34 -8.25 1.19
N PHE A 28 19.75 -7.29 0.47
CA PHE A 28 20.11 -7.05 -0.93
C PHE A 28 21.53 -6.51 -1.07
N SER A 29 21.93 -5.58 -0.21
CA SER A 29 23.24 -4.94 -0.28
C SER A 29 24.40 -5.88 0.04
N THR A 30 24.19 -6.97 0.79
CA THR A 30 25.23 -7.99 1.03
C THR A 30 25.59 -8.80 -0.22
N ARG A 31 24.80 -8.70 -1.30
CA ARG A 31 25.10 -9.32 -2.60
C ARG A 31 26.11 -8.53 -3.42
N PHE A 32 26.40 -7.29 -3.04
CA PHE A 32 27.44 -6.48 -3.67
C PHE A 32 28.70 -6.58 -2.82
N THR A 33 29.86 -6.70 -3.46
CA THR A 33 31.17 -6.68 -2.80
C THR A 33 31.40 -5.29 -2.22
N GLY A 34 30.91 -5.07 -1.00
CA GLY A 34 30.90 -3.76 -0.34
C GLY A 34 31.17 -3.89 1.15
N SER A 35 31.66 -2.81 1.75
CA SER A 35 31.89 -2.78 3.21
C SER A 35 30.57 -2.88 3.98
N VAL A 36 30.61 -3.49 5.17
CA VAL A 36 29.45 -3.58 6.08
C VAL A 36 28.83 -2.20 6.35
N THR A 37 29.64 -1.14 6.37
CA THR A 37 29.19 0.24 6.50
C THR A 37 28.24 0.65 5.38
N VAL A 38 28.51 0.25 4.13
CA VAL A 38 27.64 0.55 2.98
C VAL A 38 26.31 -0.19 3.10
N VAL A 39 26.34 -1.46 3.51
CA VAL A 39 25.13 -2.28 3.75
C VAL A 39 24.21 -1.61 4.77
N VAL A 40 24.78 -1.19 5.91
CA VAL A 40 24.04 -0.51 6.98
C VAL A 40 23.47 0.83 6.49
N LEU A 41 24.26 1.64 5.78
CA LEU A 41 23.82 2.92 5.26
C LEU A 41 22.66 2.78 4.26
N VAL A 42 22.73 1.82 3.33
CA VAL A 42 21.66 1.55 2.36
C VAL A 42 20.39 1.07 3.07
N GLY A 43 20.52 0.17 4.05
CA GLY A 43 19.39 -0.30 4.86
C GLY A 43 18.70 0.85 5.60
N VAL A 44 19.47 1.71 6.28
CA VAL A 44 18.96 2.88 7.01
C VAL A 44 18.32 3.88 6.05
N ALA A 45 18.98 4.23 4.94
CA ALA A 45 18.46 5.16 3.94
C ALA A 45 17.13 4.66 3.36
N THR A 46 17.02 3.36 3.09
CA THR A 46 15.79 2.76 2.58
C THR A 46 14.67 2.77 3.62
N ALA A 47 14.98 2.43 4.88
CA ALA A 47 14.01 2.49 5.98
C ALA A 47 13.46 3.91 6.14
N VAL A 48 14.34 4.92 6.16
CA VAL A 48 13.96 6.34 6.25
C VAL A 48 13.14 6.76 5.03
N GLY A 49 13.57 6.39 3.82
CA GLY A 49 12.85 6.70 2.58
C GLY A 49 11.42 6.13 2.57
N LEU A 50 11.24 4.89 3.04
CA LEU A 50 9.92 4.27 3.15
C LEU A 50 9.03 4.98 4.18
N VAL A 51 9.56 5.36 5.34
CA VAL A 51 8.81 6.16 6.32
C VAL A 51 8.36 7.47 5.69
N VAL A 52 9.25 8.17 4.99
CA VAL A 52 8.93 9.43 4.30
C VAL A 52 7.84 9.22 3.26
N LEU A 53 7.93 8.18 2.43
CA LEU A 53 6.91 7.88 1.42
C LEU A 53 5.55 7.54 2.04
N VAL A 54 5.53 6.75 3.11
CA VAL A 54 4.30 6.40 3.84
C VAL A 54 3.66 7.64 4.46
N VAL A 55 4.45 8.48 5.12
CA VAL A 55 3.98 9.73 5.71
C VAL A 55 3.50 10.71 4.63
N ALA A 56 4.23 10.83 3.51
CA ALA A 56 3.83 11.67 2.38
C ALA A 56 2.53 11.19 1.73
N ALA A 57 2.35 9.88 1.58
CA ALA A 57 1.10 9.29 1.08
C ALA A 57 -0.08 9.61 2.02
N TRP A 58 0.12 9.55 3.34
CA TRP A 58 -0.89 9.98 4.30
C TRP A 58 -1.16 11.48 4.23
N ALA A 59 -0.12 12.31 4.08
CA ALA A 59 -0.27 13.75 3.93
C ALA A 59 -1.06 14.14 2.69
N GLY A 60 -0.82 13.49 1.54
CA GLY A 60 -1.61 13.66 0.33
C GLY A 60 -3.09 13.27 0.50
N GLY A 61 -3.37 12.30 1.38
CA GLY A 61 -4.71 11.83 1.74
C GLY A 61 -5.42 12.66 2.83
N GLY A 62 -4.77 13.65 3.44
CA GLY A 62 -5.33 14.44 4.54
C GLY A 62 -5.15 13.81 5.93
N GLY A 63 -4.21 12.90 6.07
CA GLY A 63 -3.79 12.26 7.31
C GLY A 63 -4.34 10.86 7.54
N TYR A 64 -3.75 10.15 8.51
CA TYR A 64 -4.11 8.77 8.80
C TYR A 64 -5.55 8.65 9.31
N ALA A 65 -6.01 9.59 10.13
CA ALA A 65 -7.38 9.62 10.64
C ALA A 65 -8.41 9.76 9.51
N ALA A 66 -8.19 10.68 8.57
CA ALA A 66 -9.06 10.85 7.40
C ALA A 66 -9.07 9.58 6.53
N HIS A 67 -7.90 8.99 6.31
CA HIS A 67 -7.76 7.74 5.55
C HIS A 67 -8.48 6.56 6.23
N ARG A 68 -8.41 6.46 7.57
CA ARG A 68 -9.14 5.46 8.35
C ARG A 68 -10.65 5.67 8.28
N ALA A 69 -11.11 6.92 8.42
CA ALA A 69 -12.53 7.26 8.34
C ALA A 69 -13.11 6.93 6.95
N LEU A 70 -12.39 7.25 5.87
CA LEU A 70 -12.73 6.88 4.50
C LEU A 70 -12.83 5.36 4.31
N ARG A 71 -11.89 4.58 4.87
CA ARG A 71 -11.99 3.11 4.84
C ARG A 71 -13.22 2.60 5.60
N THR A 72 -13.52 3.16 6.78
CA THR A 72 -14.68 2.75 7.56
C THR A 72 -15.99 3.01 6.80
N TRP A 73 -16.09 4.16 6.13
CA TRP A 73 -17.24 4.52 5.30
C TRP A 73 -17.48 3.55 4.14
N VAL A 74 -16.42 3.22 3.39
CA VAL A 74 -16.48 2.23 2.30
C VAL A 74 -16.86 0.84 2.81
N ARG A 75 -16.58 0.51 4.07
CA ARG A 75 -16.87 -0.80 4.68
C ARG A 75 -18.27 -0.95 5.24
N GLY A 76 -19.09 0.09 5.29
CA GLY A 76 -20.33 -0.01 6.07
C GLY A 76 -20.68 1.25 6.84
N GLY A 77 -19.66 1.97 7.29
CA GLY A 77 -19.81 3.04 8.27
C GLY A 77 -20.44 4.32 7.72
N SER A 78 -20.61 5.28 8.62
CA SER A 78 -21.09 6.62 8.31
C SER A 78 -20.13 7.41 7.43
N GLU A 79 -20.66 8.38 6.70
CA GLU A 79 -19.87 9.29 5.87
C GLU A 79 -18.90 10.11 6.73
N PRO A 80 -17.61 10.25 6.33
CA PRO A 80 -16.64 10.95 7.14
C PRO A 80 -16.87 12.46 7.06
N GLY A 81 -17.26 13.04 8.21
CA GLY A 81 -17.32 14.49 8.41
C GLY A 81 -15.93 15.13 8.35
N GLY A 82 -15.84 16.32 7.76
CA GLY A 82 -14.58 17.09 7.66
C GLY A 82 -13.62 16.64 6.54
N VAL A 83 -13.95 15.60 5.77
CA VAL A 83 -13.18 15.22 4.57
C VAL A 83 -13.81 15.86 3.33
N ARG A 84 -13.03 16.68 2.60
CA ARG A 84 -13.45 17.33 1.34
C ARG A 84 -13.89 16.29 0.29
N ARG A 85 -14.91 16.62 -0.50
CA ARG A 85 -15.47 15.78 -1.58
C ARG A 85 -14.39 15.31 -2.57
N ASP A 86 -13.52 16.20 -3.03
CA ASP A 86 -12.42 15.87 -3.96
C ASP A 86 -11.50 14.74 -3.43
N ARG A 87 -11.34 14.66 -2.11
CA ARG A 87 -10.55 13.60 -1.46
C ARG A 87 -11.33 12.30 -1.40
N LYS A 88 -12.63 12.35 -1.11
CA LYS A 88 -13.52 11.18 -1.17
C LYS A 88 -13.50 10.57 -2.56
N LEU A 89 -13.68 11.39 -3.60
CA LEU A 89 -13.65 10.95 -5.01
C LEU A 89 -12.31 10.33 -5.41
N ARG A 90 -11.18 10.98 -5.08
CA ARG A 90 -9.85 10.42 -5.37
C ARG A 90 -9.62 9.09 -4.67
N PHE A 91 -10.04 8.96 -3.42
CA PHE A 91 -9.91 7.73 -2.65
C PHE A 91 -10.75 6.59 -3.22
N LEU A 92 -12.00 6.86 -3.60
CA LEU A 92 -12.88 5.87 -4.21
C LEU A 92 -12.36 5.44 -5.58
N ARG A 93 -11.89 6.39 -6.40
CA ARG A 93 -11.25 6.09 -7.70
C ARG A 93 -10.04 5.18 -7.51
N ASP A 94 -9.17 5.49 -6.55
CA ASP A 94 -7.99 4.66 -6.26
C ASP A 94 -8.38 3.22 -5.86
N ILE A 95 -9.44 3.02 -5.07
CA ILE A 95 -9.94 1.67 -4.74
C ILE A 95 -10.44 0.93 -5.99
N VAL A 96 -11.18 1.63 -6.85
CA VAL A 96 -11.76 1.05 -8.07
C VAL A 96 -10.68 0.68 -9.09
N ASP A 97 -9.67 1.53 -9.27
CA ASP A 97 -8.58 1.34 -10.24
C ASP A 97 -7.56 0.29 -9.77
N ARG A 98 -7.29 0.25 -8.45
CA ARG A 98 -6.23 -0.59 -7.86
C ARG A 98 -6.63 -2.06 -7.73
N THR A 99 -7.92 -2.40 -7.83
CA THR A 99 -8.42 -3.79 -7.72
C THR A 99 -8.36 -4.62 -9.00
N GLY A 100 -7.92 -4.05 -10.13
CA GLY A 100 -7.82 -4.74 -11.42
C GLY A 100 -6.43 -5.34 -11.69
N TRP A 101 -5.69 -4.70 -12.60
CA TRP A 101 -4.39 -5.16 -13.11
C TRP A 101 -3.32 -5.30 -12.02
N HIS A 102 -3.33 -4.41 -11.01
CA HIS A 102 -2.31 -4.37 -9.96
C HIS A 102 -2.33 -5.62 -9.06
N LEU A 103 -3.50 -6.23 -8.82
CA LEU A 103 -3.57 -7.48 -8.05
C LEU A 103 -3.03 -8.67 -8.84
N TRP A 104 -3.28 -8.72 -10.14
CA TRP A 104 -2.72 -9.76 -11.02
C TRP A 104 -1.21 -9.62 -11.18
N LEU A 105 -0.72 -8.39 -11.31
CA LEU A 105 0.72 -8.11 -11.32
C LEU A 105 1.36 -8.54 -10.00
N GLY A 106 0.74 -8.21 -8.86
CA GLY A 106 1.21 -8.63 -7.54
C GLY A 106 1.23 -10.15 -7.37
N ALA A 107 0.19 -10.84 -7.83
CA ALA A 107 0.13 -12.31 -7.83
C ALA A 107 1.24 -12.93 -8.70
N ALA A 108 1.42 -12.42 -9.91
CA ALA A 108 2.46 -12.89 -10.83
C ALA A 108 3.86 -12.71 -10.23
N LEU A 109 4.13 -11.54 -9.64
CA LEU A 109 5.40 -11.27 -8.97
C LEU A 109 5.62 -12.19 -7.76
N ALA A 110 4.58 -12.44 -6.95
CA ALA A 110 4.67 -13.37 -5.83
C ALA A 110 5.05 -14.79 -6.30
N VAL A 111 4.45 -15.26 -7.40
CA VAL A 111 4.74 -16.57 -7.99
C VAL A 111 6.16 -16.62 -8.54
N VAL A 112 6.58 -15.61 -9.32
CA VAL A 112 7.92 -15.55 -9.90
C VAL A 112 8.99 -15.59 -8.82
N PHE A 113 8.89 -14.68 -7.83
CA PHE A 113 9.86 -14.63 -6.74
C PHE A 113 9.82 -15.88 -5.86
N GLY A 114 8.64 -16.46 -5.64
CA GLY A 114 8.50 -17.70 -4.88
C GLY A 114 9.17 -18.89 -5.58
N ALA A 115 8.99 -19.00 -6.90
CA ALA A 115 9.62 -20.04 -7.71
C ALA A 115 11.16 -19.89 -7.71
N THR A 116 11.67 -18.66 -7.83
CA THR A 116 13.12 -18.40 -7.75
C THR A 116 13.67 -18.78 -6.37
N ALA A 117 12.96 -18.45 -5.28
CA ALA A 117 13.40 -18.81 -3.93
C ALA A 117 13.51 -20.32 -3.73
N VAL A 118 12.53 -21.08 -4.26
CA VAL A 118 12.55 -22.55 -4.22
C VAL A 118 13.71 -23.10 -5.06
N ALA A 119 13.96 -22.53 -6.24
CA ALA A 119 15.08 -22.93 -7.08
C ALA A 119 16.44 -22.68 -6.39
N ASP A 120 16.62 -21.53 -5.74
CA ASP A 120 17.83 -21.19 -4.98
C ASP A 120 18.07 -22.16 -3.80
N LEU A 121 17.01 -22.60 -3.14
CA LEU A 121 17.07 -23.58 -2.04
C LEU A 121 17.43 -25.00 -2.49
N VAL A 122 16.86 -25.43 -3.62
CA VAL A 122 16.94 -26.82 -4.11
C VAL A 122 18.16 -27.05 -5.00
N GLY A 123 18.56 -26.06 -5.80
CA GLY A 123 19.65 -26.18 -6.78
C GLY A 123 21.00 -25.76 -6.22
N ASP A 124 21.13 -24.47 -5.90
CA ASP A 124 22.44 -23.85 -5.58
C ASP A 124 22.75 -23.79 -4.07
N HIS A 125 21.80 -24.18 -3.22
CA HIS A 125 21.86 -24.02 -1.75
C HIS A 125 22.24 -22.60 -1.31
N ASP A 126 21.92 -21.60 -2.14
CA ASP A 126 22.16 -20.19 -1.86
C ASP A 126 21.06 -19.65 -0.94
N VAL A 127 21.26 -19.86 0.36
CA VAL A 127 20.35 -19.41 1.42
C VAL A 127 20.12 -17.90 1.35
N GLY A 128 21.14 -17.11 0.95
CA GLY A 128 21.02 -15.66 0.81
C GLY A 128 20.08 -15.26 -0.33
N GLY A 129 20.17 -15.97 -1.46
CA GLY A 129 19.26 -15.80 -2.60
C GLY A 129 17.84 -16.13 -2.25
N ALA A 130 17.64 -17.30 -1.67
CA ALA A 130 16.33 -17.80 -1.27
C ALA A 130 15.64 -16.89 -0.25
N LEU A 131 16.38 -16.33 0.72
CA LEU A 131 15.82 -15.38 1.69
C LEU A 131 15.36 -14.08 1.02
N LEU A 132 16.13 -13.57 0.06
CA LEU A 132 15.81 -12.32 -0.61
C LEU A 132 14.61 -12.46 -1.55
N THR A 133 14.66 -13.43 -2.45
CA THR A 133 13.56 -13.73 -3.38
C THR A 133 12.33 -14.19 -2.59
N GLY A 134 12.50 -15.01 -1.55
CA GLY A 134 11.42 -15.43 -0.66
C GLY A 134 10.76 -14.27 0.09
N SER A 135 11.54 -13.34 0.66
CA SER A 135 10.97 -12.15 1.33
C SER A 135 10.17 -11.27 0.37
N SER A 136 10.64 -11.15 -0.88
CA SER A 136 9.95 -10.41 -1.95
C SER A 136 8.65 -11.12 -2.35
N ALA A 137 8.69 -12.45 -2.47
CA ALA A 137 7.51 -13.28 -2.73
C ALA A 137 6.45 -13.11 -1.64
N VAL A 138 6.86 -13.17 -0.37
CA VAL A 138 5.97 -12.97 0.79
C VAL A 138 5.37 -11.56 0.78
N LEU A 139 6.18 -10.52 0.52
CA LEU A 139 5.69 -9.15 0.45
C LEU A 139 4.60 -9.00 -0.61
N TRP A 140 4.85 -9.47 -1.84
CA TRP A 140 3.89 -9.42 -2.93
C TRP A 140 2.66 -10.27 -2.66
N ALA A 141 2.83 -11.46 -2.07
CA ALA A 141 1.72 -12.32 -1.65
C ALA A 141 0.83 -11.62 -0.60
N VAL A 142 1.42 -11.02 0.43
CA VAL A 142 0.68 -10.29 1.48
C VAL A 142 -0.09 -9.10 0.90
N LEU A 143 0.54 -8.31 0.02
CA LEU A 143 -0.12 -7.18 -0.65
C LEU A 143 -1.30 -7.65 -1.53
N THR A 144 -1.10 -8.75 -2.26
CA THR A 144 -2.11 -9.34 -3.13
C THR A 144 -3.28 -9.91 -2.33
N VAL A 145 -3.01 -10.74 -1.32
CA VAL A 145 -4.01 -11.32 -0.41
C VAL A 145 -4.78 -10.22 0.28
N ARG A 146 -4.10 -9.17 0.77
CA ARG A 146 -4.78 -8.01 1.35
C ARG A 146 -5.70 -7.34 0.34
N GLY A 147 -5.26 -7.09 -0.89
CA GLY A 147 -6.12 -6.49 -1.90
C GLY A 147 -7.34 -7.35 -2.25
N ILE A 148 -7.18 -8.67 -2.30
CA ILE A 148 -8.26 -9.62 -2.58
C ILE A 148 -9.24 -9.73 -1.40
N VAL A 149 -8.74 -9.88 -0.18
CA VAL A 149 -9.57 -10.16 1.01
C VAL A 149 -10.17 -8.87 1.59
N VAL A 150 -9.43 -7.78 1.54
CA VAL A 150 -9.81 -6.53 2.21
C VAL A 150 -10.42 -5.53 1.25
N ASP A 151 -9.89 -5.37 0.04
CA ASP A 151 -10.30 -4.27 -0.84
C ASP A 151 -11.36 -4.72 -1.86
N ARG A 152 -11.22 -5.93 -2.42
CA ARG A 152 -12.16 -6.49 -3.41
C ARG A 152 -13.61 -6.56 -2.93
N PRO A 153 -13.94 -7.00 -1.70
CA PRO A 153 -15.34 -7.11 -1.26
C PRO A 153 -16.06 -5.77 -1.17
N HIS A 154 -15.31 -4.67 -1.08
CA HIS A 154 -15.88 -3.33 -0.96
C HIS A 154 -15.85 -2.56 -2.27
N ARG A 155 -15.43 -3.19 -3.38
CA ARG A 155 -15.34 -2.54 -4.69
C ARG A 155 -16.70 -2.08 -5.20
N GLU A 156 -17.72 -2.93 -5.13
CA GLU A 156 -19.08 -2.59 -5.58
C GLU A 156 -19.63 -1.41 -4.79
N ARG A 157 -19.46 -1.45 -3.46
CA ARG A 157 -19.86 -0.32 -2.61
C ARG A 157 -19.08 0.95 -2.92
N ALA A 158 -17.77 0.86 -3.18
CA ALA A 158 -16.98 2.02 -3.58
C ALA A 158 -17.45 2.61 -4.93
N GLN A 159 -17.86 1.77 -5.88
CA GLN A 159 -18.44 2.20 -7.15
C GLN A 159 -19.78 2.91 -6.96
N LEU A 160 -20.66 2.38 -6.11
CA LEU A 160 -21.94 3.01 -5.78
C LEU A 160 -21.75 4.37 -5.12
N LEU A 161 -20.87 4.46 -4.11
CA LEU A 161 -20.55 5.72 -3.44
C LEU A 161 -19.88 6.72 -4.38
N TYR A 162 -19.07 6.24 -5.34
CA TYR A 162 -18.46 7.11 -6.35
C TYR A 162 -19.52 7.66 -7.31
N ALA A 163 -20.44 6.81 -7.78
CA ALA A 163 -21.54 7.23 -8.64
C ALA A 163 -22.47 8.22 -7.94
N GLU A 164 -22.84 7.97 -6.68
CA GLU A 164 -23.63 8.88 -5.85
C GLU A 164 -22.95 10.24 -5.72
N LEU A 165 -21.67 10.24 -5.36
CA LEU A 165 -20.86 11.46 -5.25
C LEU A 165 -20.63 12.19 -6.58
N VAL A 166 -20.82 11.56 -7.74
CA VAL A 166 -20.73 12.23 -9.05
C VAL A 166 -22.10 12.72 -9.51
N MET A 167 -23.17 11.98 -9.24
CA MET A 167 -24.53 12.30 -9.67
C MET A 167 -25.14 13.49 -8.93
N VAL A 168 -24.78 13.70 -7.65
CA VAL A 168 -25.15 14.91 -6.88
C VAL A 168 -24.58 16.19 -7.51
N GLU A 169 -23.65 16.09 -8.46
CA GLU A 169 -23.06 17.23 -9.17
C GLU A 169 -23.79 17.67 -10.42
N ARG A 170 -24.74 16.89 -10.95
CA ARG A 170 -25.59 17.42 -12.02
C ARG A 170 -26.55 18.42 -11.38
N PRO A 171 -26.46 19.73 -11.70
CA PRO A 171 -27.58 20.59 -11.42
C PRO A 171 -28.78 19.92 -12.09
N THR A 172 -29.90 19.83 -11.40
CA THR A 172 -31.17 19.72 -12.08
C THR A 172 -31.23 20.90 -13.03
N GLU A 173 -30.84 20.69 -14.29
CA GLU A 173 -31.27 21.56 -15.38
C GLU A 173 -32.78 21.50 -15.31
N THR A 174 -33.35 22.49 -14.63
CA THR A 174 -34.75 22.84 -14.77
C THR A 174 -34.96 23.02 -16.27
N PRO A 175 -35.79 22.19 -16.93
CA PRO A 175 -36.12 22.44 -18.31
C PRO A 175 -36.75 23.83 -18.34
N ASP A 176 -36.09 24.77 -19.02
CA ASP A 176 -36.63 26.10 -19.27
C ASP A 176 -38.02 25.92 -19.87
N ALA A 177 -39.03 26.36 -19.11
CA ALA A 177 -40.44 26.33 -19.44
C ALA A 177 -40.82 27.51 -20.33
#